data_AF-B7P1F8-F1
#
_entry.id   AF-B7P1F8-F1
#
_cell.length_a   1.000
_cell.length_b   1.000
_cell.length_c   1.000
_cell.angle_alpha   90.00
_cell.angle_beta   90.00
_cell.angle_gamma   90.00
#
_symmetry.space_group_name_H-M   'P 1'
#
loop_
_entity.id
_entity.type
_entity.pdbx_description
1 polymer ?
#
loop_
_entity_poly.entity_id
_entity_poly.type
_entity_poly.pdbx_seq_one_letter_code
_entity_poly.pdbx_strand_id
1 'polypeptide(L)'
;LQAGYQITQQRSPLATGGHLDFVVFAPGSQETYFKRATLQQLQLEQDSGKSLHDAERNRSLIDLNRAGVGLMELVFDACLQDGEEAASLVKELQLILRSLGVCSCKMEGALA
;
A
#
# COMPACT_ATOMS: atom_id res chain seq x y z
N LEU A 1 -8.94 1.15 -16.72
CA LEU A 1 -8.39 -0.21 -16.97
C LEU A 1 -8.57 -0.55 -18.44
N GLN A 2 -7.50 -0.85 -19.18
CA GLN A 2 -7.57 -1.11 -20.63
C GLN A 2 -8.31 -2.41 -20.97
N ALA A 3 -8.14 -3.46 -20.16
CA ALA A 3 -8.73 -4.78 -20.41
C ALA A 3 -10.19 -4.90 -19.94
N GLY A 4 -10.74 -3.89 -19.24
CA GLY A 4 -12.05 -4.00 -18.59
C GLY A 4 -12.08 -4.86 -17.32
N TYR A 5 -10.94 -5.46 -16.95
CA TYR A 5 -10.71 -6.18 -15.70
C TYR A 5 -9.27 -5.93 -15.21
N GLN A 6 -8.99 -6.31 -13.96
CA GLN A 6 -7.66 -6.30 -13.35
C GLN A 6 -7.28 -7.72 -12.98
N ILE A 7 -6.06 -8.15 -13.32
CA ILE A 7 -5.55 -9.45 -12.87
C ILE A 7 -5.03 -9.26 -11.44
N THR A 8 -5.59 -10.05 -10.51
CA THR A 8 -5.26 -10.05 -9.07
C THR A 8 -5.48 -11.46 -8.49
N GLN A 9 -4.98 -11.72 -7.28
CA GLN A 9 -5.02 -13.03 -6.63
C GLN A 9 -6.11 -13.18 -5.55
N GLN A 10 -7.28 -12.59 -5.74
CA GLN A 10 -8.37 -12.50 -4.76
C GLN A 10 -8.72 -13.81 -4.01
N ARG A 11 -8.68 -14.97 -4.69
CA ARG A 11 -9.11 -16.27 -4.13
C ARG A 11 -7.97 -17.13 -3.60
N SER A 12 -6.75 -16.86 -4.06
CA SER A 12 -5.56 -17.65 -3.75
C SER A 12 -4.38 -16.69 -3.65
N PRO A 13 -4.33 -15.87 -2.58
CA PRO A 13 -3.27 -14.88 -2.40
C PRO A 13 -1.91 -15.58 -2.29
N LEU A 14 -0.84 -14.83 -2.57
CA LEU A 14 0.52 -15.35 -2.57
C LEU A 14 0.95 -15.83 -1.18
N ALA A 15 0.52 -15.12 -0.14
CA ALA A 15 0.72 -15.51 1.26
C ALA A 15 -0.49 -15.16 2.10
N THR A 16 -0.71 -15.94 3.16
CA THR A 16 -1.73 -15.70 4.19
C THR A 16 -1.13 -15.80 5.57
N GLY A 17 -1.71 -15.03 6.50
CA GLY A 17 -1.20 -14.94 7.87
C GLY A 17 0.14 -14.21 7.96
N GLY A 18 0.56 -13.98 9.20
CA GLY A 18 1.73 -13.20 9.53
C GLY A 18 1.37 -11.99 10.38
N HIS A 19 2.38 -11.24 10.79
CA HIS A 19 2.20 -10.02 11.55
C HIS A 19 3.43 -9.12 11.40
N LEU A 20 3.23 -7.84 11.69
CA LEU A 20 4.27 -6.84 11.75
C LEU A 20 4.20 -6.16 13.12
N ASP A 21 5.30 -6.22 13.85
CA ASP A 21 5.47 -5.53 15.13
C ASP A 21 6.15 -4.18 14.87
N PHE A 22 5.58 -3.12 15.43
CA PHE A 22 6.07 -1.76 15.23
C PHE A 22 5.94 -0.93 16.52
N VAL A 23 6.74 0.13 16.59
CA VAL A 23 6.72 1.09 17.70
C VAL A 23 5.91 2.31 17.29
N VAL A 24 5.00 2.72 18.15
CA VAL A 24 4.19 3.93 17.96
C VAL A 24 4.76 5.05 18.82
N PHE A 25 4.94 6.21 18.21
CA PHE A 25 5.39 7.44 18.87
C PHE A 25 4.20 8.38 19.01
N ALA A 26 3.76 8.65 20.24
CA ALA A 26 2.66 9.57 20.47
C ALA A 26 3.15 11.03 20.37
N PRO A 27 2.61 11.87 19.46
CA PRO A 27 3.01 13.27 19.33
C PRO A 27 2.77 14.03 20.63
N GLY A 28 3.79 14.73 21.12
CA GLY A 28 3.69 15.52 22.35
C GLY A 28 3.77 14.71 23.66
N SER A 29 3.98 13.40 23.57
CA SER A 29 4.31 12.53 24.71
C SER A 29 5.69 11.92 24.54
N GLN A 30 6.39 11.63 25.64
CA GLN A 30 7.58 10.77 25.62
C GLN A 30 7.23 9.28 25.64
N GLU A 31 5.95 8.95 25.74
CA GLU A 31 5.48 7.58 25.75
C GLU A 31 5.55 6.97 24.35
N THR A 32 6.11 5.77 24.31
CA THR A 32 6.12 4.90 23.14
C THR A 32 5.55 3.55 23.55
N TYR A 33 4.89 2.88 22.63
CA TYR A 33 4.36 1.55 22.88
C TYR A 33 4.51 0.66 21.66
N PHE A 34 4.55 -0.65 21.92
CA PHE A 34 4.58 -1.67 20.88
C PHE A 34 3.17 -2.01 20.44
N LYS A 35 3.02 -2.19 19.13
CA LYS A 35 1.79 -2.69 18.54
C LYS A 35 2.09 -3.76 17.51
N ARG A 36 1.13 -4.66 17.32
CA ARG A 36 1.17 -5.73 16.34
C ARG A 36 0.03 -5.54 15.35
N ALA A 37 0.33 -5.48 14.06
CA ALA A 37 -0.65 -5.56 12.99
C ALA A 37 -0.61 -6.96 12.38
N THR A 38 -1.72 -7.69 12.48
CA THR A 38 -1.86 -9.02 11.86
C THR A 38 -2.07 -8.86 10.36
N LEU A 39 -1.26 -9.54 9.56
CA LEU A 39 -1.42 -9.60 8.11
C LEU A 39 -2.39 -10.74 7.78
N GLN A 40 -3.50 -10.42 7.13
CA GLN A 40 -4.45 -11.41 6.64
C GLN A 40 -3.92 -12.06 5.37
N GLN A 41 -3.48 -11.24 4.42
CA GLN A 41 -2.98 -11.73 3.12
C GLN A 41 -2.04 -10.75 2.44
N LEU A 42 -1.24 -11.30 1.53
CA LEU A 42 -0.43 -10.58 0.56
C LEU A 42 -0.75 -11.13 -0.83
N GLN A 43 -1.06 -10.25 -1.77
CA GLN A 43 -1.38 -10.62 -3.15
C GLN A 43 -0.64 -9.75 -4.16
N LEU A 44 -0.39 -10.33 -5.33
CA LEU A 44 0.09 -9.62 -6.49
C LEU A 44 -1.07 -9.17 -7.37
N GLU A 45 -0.98 -7.96 -7.90
CA GLU A 45 -1.96 -7.43 -8.83
C GLU A 45 -1.33 -6.53 -9.89
N GLN A 46 -2.09 -6.20 -10.94
CA GLN A 46 -1.67 -5.26 -11.96
C GLN A 46 -2.14 -3.84 -11.64
N ASP A 47 -1.24 -2.85 -11.75
CA ASP A 47 -1.62 -1.45 -11.64
C ASP A 47 -2.47 -1.02 -12.86
N SER A 48 -3.29 -0.01 -12.64
CA SER A 48 -4.08 0.65 -13.67
C SER A 48 -3.35 1.87 -14.25
N GLY A 49 -3.79 2.30 -15.44
CA GLY A 49 -3.35 3.57 -16.00
C GLY A 49 -3.86 4.77 -15.19
N LYS A 50 -3.23 5.93 -15.37
CA LYS A 50 -3.60 7.18 -14.72
C LYS A 50 -4.59 7.97 -15.59
N SER A 51 -5.62 8.49 -14.96
CA SER A 51 -6.55 9.45 -15.60
C SER A 51 -6.21 10.87 -15.16
N LEU A 52 -6.15 11.79 -16.11
CA LEU A 52 -5.93 13.22 -15.91
C LEU A 52 -7.18 13.98 -16.40
N HIS A 53 -7.80 14.76 -15.52
CA HIS A 53 -8.97 15.54 -15.88
C HIS A 53 -8.56 16.90 -16.45
N ASP A 54 -8.95 17.17 -17.70
CA ASP A 54 -8.74 18.44 -18.40
C ASP A 54 -10.05 19.24 -18.32
N ALA A 55 -10.15 20.08 -17.28
CA ALA A 55 -11.36 20.83 -16.95
C ALA A 55 -11.71 21.89 -18.02
N GLU A 56 -10.70 22.52 -18.63
CA GLU A 56 -10.90 23.54 -19.66
C GLU A 56 -11.57 22.97 -20.91
N ARG A 57 -11.20 21.74 -21.28
CA ARG A 57 -11.75 21.05 -22.47
C ARG A 57 -12.82 20.03 -22.12
N ASN A 58 -13.27 19.99 -20.86
CA ASN A 58 -14.26 19.05 -20.32
C ASN A 58 -14.05 17.60 -20.79
N ARG A 59 -12.81 17.11 -20.68
CA ARG A 59 -12.42 15.76 -21.15
C ARG A 59 -11.44 15.10 -20.19
N SER A 60 -11.27 13.79 -20.33
CA SER A 60 -10.27 13.04 -19.57
C SER A 60 -9.17 12.56 -20.51
N LEU A 61 -7.92 12.78 -20.12
CA LEU A 61 -6.72 12.24 -20.78
C LEU A 61 -6.31 10.97 -20.04
N ILE A 62 -6.00 9.91 -20.79
CA ILE A 62 -5.65 8.61 -20.24
C ILE A 62 -4.17 8.33 -20.52
N ASP A 63 -3.39 8.16 -19.46
CA ASP A 63 -1.98 7.73 -19.52
C ASP A 63 -1.89 6.26 -19.09
N LEU A 64 -1.47 5.40 -20.02
CA LEU A 64 -1.35 3.96 -19.79
C LEU A 64 0.08 3.50 -19.46
N ASN A 65 1.06 4.42 -19.29
CA ASN A 65 2.46 4.05 -19.03
C ASN A 65 2.66 3.17 -17.78
N ARG A 66 1.74 3.25 -16.80
CA ARG A 66 1.76 2.44 -15.57
C ARG A 66 0.88 1.19 -15.64
N ALA A 67 0.06 1.04 -16.67
CA ALA A 67 -0.87 -0.08 -16.76
C ALA A 67 -0.09 -1.41 -16.88
N GLY A 68 -0.42 -2.37 -16.02
CA GLY A 68 0.21 -3.69 -16.00
C GLY A 68 1.51 -3.79 -15.20
N VAL A 69 1.98 -2.70 -14.57
CA VAL A 69 3.06 -2.76 -13.57
C VAL A 69 2.62 -3.65 -12.41
N GLY A 70 3.50 -4.53 -11.94
CA GLY A 70 3.19 -5.42 -10.82
C GLY A 70 3.15 -4.67 -9.50
N LEU A 71 2.08 -4.86 -8.73
CA LEU A 71 1.90 -4.35 -7.38
C LEU A 71 1.82 -5.49 -6.39
N MET A 72 2.18 -5.18 -5.14
CA MET A 72 1.95 -6.03 -3.98
C MET A 72 0.93 -5.34 -3.08
N GLU A 73 -0.20 -5.98 -2.86
CA GLU A 73 -1.23 -5.53 -1.92
C GLU A 73 -1.10 -6.33 -0.62
N LEU A 74 -1.01 -5.61 0.50
CA LEU A 74 -1.00 -6.18 1.85
C LEU A 74 -2.27 -5.79 2.58
N VAL A 75 -3.01 -6.79 3.06
CA VAL A 75 -4.27 -6.59 3.80
C VAL A 75 -4.05 -6.96 5.27
N PHE A 76 -4.22 -5.98 6.16
CA PHE A 76 -4.11 -6.15 7.60
C PHE A 76 -5.49 -6.23 8.26
N ASP A 77 -5.55 -6.82 9.45
CA ASP A 77 -6.73 -6.71 10.32
C ASP A 77 -6.98 -5.27 10.78
N ALA A 78 -8.24 -4.97 11.08
CA ALA A 78 -8.67 -3.68 11.64
C ALA A 78 -8.21 -3.52 13.10
N CYS A 79 -6.92 -3.30 13.29
CA CYS A 79 -6.27 -3.20 14.60
C CYS A 79 -5.80 -1.78 14.97
N LEU A 80 -5.78 -0.86 14.01
CA LEU A 80 -5.34 0.53 14.20
C LEU A 80 -6.47 1.39 14.78
N GLN A 81 -6.14 2.27 15.70
CA GLN A 81 -7.07 3.12 16.45
C GLN A 81 -6.96 4.59 16.05
N ASP A 82 -5.80 5.04 15.56
CA ASP A 82 -5.57 6.42 15.18
C ASP A 82 -4.58 6.55 14.00
N GLY A 83 -4.33 7.80 13.58
CA GLY A 83 -3.42 8.11 12.48
C GLY A 83 -1.95 7.91 12.80
N GLU A 84 -1.55 7.95 14.08
CA GLU A 84 -0.15 7.80 14.50
C GLU A 84 0.28 6.33 14.43
N GLU A 85 -0.61 5.43 14.83
CA GLU A 85 -0.42 4.00 14.62
C GLU A 85 -0.34 3.66 13.13
N ALA A 86 -1.22 4.23 12.30
CA ALA A 86 -1.20 4.02 10.86
C ALA A 86 0.10 4.53 10.21
N ALA A 87 0.54 5.74 10.58
CA ALA A 87 1.79 6.30 10.10
C ALA A 87 3.00 5.46 10.54
N SER A 88 3.00 4.95 11.77
CA SER A 88 4.07 4.11 12.31
C SER A 88 4.14 2.75 11.62
N LEU A 89 3.00 2.10 11.39
CA LEU A 89 2.92 0.86 10.61
C LEU A 89 3.48 1.03 9.20
N VAL A 90 3.07 2.11 8.50
CA VAL A 90 3.55 2.38 7.14
C VAL A 90 5.06 2.64 7.13
N LYS A 91 5.59 3.40 8.09
CA LYS A 91 7.04 3.65 8.20
C LYS A 91 7.82 2.36 8.39
N GLU A 92 7.36 1.48 9.28
CA GLU A 92 8.00 0.19 9.54
C GLU A 92 7.96 -0.70 8.28
N LEU A 93 6.80 -0.78 7.62
CA LEU A 93 6.65 -1.50 6.36
C LEU A 93 7.59 -0.94 5.27
N GLN A 94 7.68 0.39 5.14
CA GLN A 94 8.60 1.02 4.20
C GLN A 94 10.07 0.66 4.49
N LEU A 95 10.46 0.64 5.77
CA LEU A 95 11.81 0.27 6.20
C LEU A 95 12.12 -1.18 5.80
N ILE A 96 11.21 -2.12 6.08
CA ILE A 96 11.35 -3.53 5.74
C ILE A 96 11.49 -3.69 4.22
N LEU A 97 10.56 -3.14 3.44
CA LEU A 97 10.54 -3.30 1.98
C LEU A 97 11.77 -2.68 1.31
N ARG A 98 12.24 -1.52 1.80
CA ARG A 98 13.49 -0.89 1.33
C ARG A 98 14.70 -1.75 1.68
N SER A 99 14.74 -2.30 2.89
CA SER A 99 15.84 -3.15 3.36
C SER A 99 15.93 -4.46 2.55
N LEU A 100 14.79 -4.99 2.12
CA LEU A 100 14.71 -6.14 1.22
C LEU A 100 15.01 -5.80 -0.24
N GLY A 101 15.05 -4.52 -0.61
CA GLY A 101 15.31 -4.07 -1.99
C GLY A 101 14.19 -4.37 -2.97
N VAL A 102 12.95 -4.60 -2.49
CA VAL A 102 11.81 -5.03 -3.32
C VAL A 102 10.90 -3.88 -3.75
N CYS A 103 10.99 -2.72 -3.10
CA CYS A 103 10.16 -1.54 -3.37
C CYS A 103 10.95 -0.27 -3.08
N SER A 104 10.78 0.77 -3.91
CA SER A 104 11.43 2.07 -3.69
C SER A 104 10.70 2.92 -2.65
N CYS A 105 9.53 2.46 -2.19
CA CYS A 105 8.65 3.04 -1.19
C CYS A 105 8.42 4.55 -1.33
N LYS A 106 8.40 5.09 -2.55
CA LYS A 106 8.08 6.52 -2.79
C LYS A 106 6.56 6.71 -2.72
N MET A 107 6.10 7.70 -1.97
CA MET A 107 4.67 7.94 -1.74
C MET A 107 3.95 8.72 -2.88
N GLU A 108 4.49 8.78 -4.09
CA GLU A 108 3.80 9.43 -5.22
C GLU A 108 2.68 8.51 -5.75
N GLY A 109 1.55 8.47 -5.04
CA GLY A 109 0.34 7.73 -5.40
C GLY A 109 0.24 6.37 -4.69
N ALA A 110 0.96 5.37 -5.18
CA ALA A 110 1.12 4.07 -4.51
C ALA A 110 2.54 3.97 -3.94
N LEU A 111 2.77 3.17 -2.89
CA LEU A 111 4.12 2.86 -2.42
C LEU A 111 4.84 2.05 -3.52
N ALA A 112 5.55 2.77 -4.39
CA ALA A 112 6.30 2.23 -5.52
C ALA A 112 7.78 2.09 -5.17
#